data_AF-A0A6N7SBW8-F1
#
_entry.id   AF-A0A6N7SBW8-F1
#
_cell.length_a   1.000
_cell.length_b   1.000
_cell.length_c   1.000
_cell.angle_alpha   90.00
_cell.angle_beta   90.00
_cell.angle_gamma   90.00
#
_symmetry.space_group_name_H-M   'P 1'
#
loop_
_entity.id
_entity.type
_entity.pdbx_description
1 polymer ?
#
loop_
_entity_poly.entity_id
_entity_poly.type
_entity_poly.pdbx_seq_one_letter_code
_entity_poly.pdbx_strand_id
1 'polypeptide(L)'
;MLQTIKKYWFVCLVGVLLIGASIYFAYDQNKGKLPGKTVGGEDVVFSIGDEDITAGEFYDTLFNEMGVAGVYQFMEKAVVDPSIETTEEMKTQAKTYADSITAQYQSTYGDEYKDMLLTALNGVGYSKLSELTDYFIHIQKTQQMIKDYINNHADEYIPAYVEAKKPRIVSHILIKMDDPANPTEEETNRVNAVKDALASGRDFGEVAQELSEDSGSAVQNGSIGYMDADTQLVSPFLETALAMNEGDVSEWIQTTYGWHIIQCDVSDVESLKEYDEFYDALATYYPNLQPKVVWEKAQEMDLDFKGNETLQNKLLIYMGLNETSQPEDQPENTDNADNPDGNQDNAEGQPQDNQDEQGGNEE
;
A
#
# COMPACT_ATOMS: atom_id res chain seq x y z
N MET A 1 -64.74 9.55 -46.86
CA MET A 1 -63.53 9.61 -46.01
C MET A 1 -63.56 10.82 -45.08
N LEU A 2 -63.44 12.06 -45.56
CA LEU A 2 -63.56 13.29 -44.73
C LEU A 2 -64.90 13.45 -43.99
N GLN A 3 -66.02 13.07 -44.62
CA GLN A 3 -67.34 13.07 -43.96
C GLN A 3 -67.48 12.00 -42.88
N THR A 4 -66.85 10.84 -43.08
CA THR A 4 -66.80 9.73 -42.11
C THR A 4 -66.03 10.12 -40.85
N ILE A 5 -64.89 10.81 -41.02
CA ILE A 5 -64.05 11.31 -39.92
C ILE A 5 -64.77 12.42 -39.13
N LYS A 6 -65.54 13.30 -39.78
CA LYS A 6 -66.36 14.31 -39.07
C LYS A 6 -67.54 13.69 -38.31
N LYS A 7 -68.14 12.60 -38.80
CA LYS A 7 -69.28 11.91 -38.16
C LYS A 7 -68.87 11.11 -36.93
N TYR A 8 -67.70 10.47 -36.97
CA TYR A 8 -67.17 9.63 -35.88
C TYR A 8 -65.97 10.26 -35.18
N TRP A 9 -65.81 11.59 -35.23
CA TRP A 9 -64.64 12.30 -34.70
C TRP A 9 -64.38 11.99 -33.22
N PHE A 10 -65.46 11.81 -32.44
CA PHE A 10 -65.40 11.41 -31.04
C PHE A 10 -64.86 9.98 -30.86
N VAL A 11 -65.21 9.05 -31.75
CA VAL A 11 -64.65 7.68 -31.76
C VAL A 11 -63.18 7.70 -32.13
N CYS A 12 -62.77 8.55 -33.09
CA CYS A 12 -61.37 8.77 -33.40
C CYS A 12 -60.61 9.40 -32.22
N LEU A 13 -61.23 10.33 -31.49
CA LEU A 13 -60.65 10.97 -30.30
C LEU A 13 -60.51 9.97 -29.14
N VAL A 14 -61.49 9.10 -28.93
CA VAL A 14 -61.39 7.98 -27.99
C VAL A 14 -60.31 6.99 -28.44
N GLY A 15 -60.18 6.71 -29.74
CA GLY A 15 -59.09 5.90 -30.28
C GLY A 15 -57.70 6.51 -30.02
N VAL A 16 -57.55 7.83 -30.18
CA VAL A 16 -56.32 8.56 -29.86
C VAL A 16 -56.04 8.59 -28.36
N LEU A 17 -57.07 8.71 -27.51
CA LEU A 17 -56.93 8.61 -26.05
C LEU A 17 -56.55 7.18 -25.62
N LEU A 18 -57.10 6.15 -26.25
CA LEU A 18 -56.71 4.76 -26.01
C LEU A 18 -55.29 4.49 -26.49
N ILE A 19 -54.87 5.04 -27.63
CA ILE A 19 -53.47 4.98 -28.10
C ILE A 19 -52.56 5.73 -27.13
N GLY A 20 -52.96 6.90 -26.65
CA GLY A 20 -52.23 7.66 -25.64
C GLY A 20 -52.11 6.92 -24.31
N ALA A 21 -53.16 6.23 -23.87
CA ALA A 21 -53.13 5.34 -22.71
C ALA A 21 -52.25 4.12 -22.96
N SER A 22 -52.25 3.54 -24.17
CA SER A 22 -51.34 2.45 -24.56
C SER A 22 -49.88 2.89 -24.63
N ILE A 23 -49.61 4.12 -25.06
CA ILE A 23 -48.26 4.72 -25.07
C ILE A 23 -47.80 5.03 -23.64
N TYR A 24 -48.70 5.54 -22.79
CA TYR A 24 -48.42 5.74 -21.37
C TYR A 24 -48.20 4.41 -20.64
N PHE A 25 -48.99 3.38 -20.96
CA PHE A 25 -48.80 2.01 -20.50
C PHE A 25 -47.47 1.41 -21.00
N ALA A 26 -47.06 1.67 -22.24
CA ALA A 26 -45.75 1.30 -22.76
C ALA A 26 -44.59 2.07 -22.09
N TYR A 27 -44.80 3.33 -21.73
CA TYR A 27 -43.85 4.17 -21.00
C TYR A 27 -43.71 3.73 -19.52
N ASP A 28 -44.80 3.35 -18.86
CA ASP A 28 -44.79 2.82 -17.49
C ASP A 28 -44.30 1.36 -17.44
N GLN A 29 -44.50 0.57 -18.49
CA GLN A 29 -43.83 -0.73 -18.69
C GLN A 29 -42.32 -0.58 -18.98
N ASN A 30 -41.91 0.49 -19.68
CA ASN A 30 -40.50 0.88 -19.82
C ASN A 30 -39.87 1.40 -18.52
N LYS A 31 -40.55 1.33 -17.37
CA LYS A 31 -39.97 1.64 -16.05
C LYS A 31 -38.98 0.55 -15.57
N GLY A 32 -38.85 -0.56 -16.32
CA GLY A 32 -37.80 -1.60 -16.24
C GLY A 32 -36.91 -1.68 -17.50
N LYS A 33 -36.18 -0.60 -17.78
CA LYS A 33 -35.18 -0.47 -18.85
C LYS A 33 -34.00 -1.45 -18.64
N LEU A 34 -33.62 -2.38 -19.51
CA LEU A 34 -34.09 -2.86 -20.81
C LEU A 34 -33.62 -4.33 -20.89
N PRO A 35 -34.41 -5.31 -21.38
CA PRO A 35 -33.83 -6.59 -21.75
C PRO A 35 -32.95 -6.30 -22.97
N GLY A 36 -31.64 -6.35 -22.80
CA GLY A 36 -30.74 -6.46 -23.94
C GLY A 36 -31.15 -7.68 -24.78
N LYS A 37 -30.73 -7.73 -26.04
CA LYS A 37 -30.71 -9.01 -26.76
C LYS A 37 -30.02 -10.00 -25.81
N THR A 38 -30.61 -11.18 -25.61
CA THR A 38 -29.96 -12.23 -24.83
C THR A 38 -29.57 -13.36 -25.77
N VAL A 39 -28.35 -13.87 -25.61
CA VAL A 39 -27.84 -15.01 -26.38
C VAL A 39 -27.32 -16.02 -25.37
N GLY A 40 -27.79 -17.26 -25.45
CA GLY A 40 -27.39 -18.30 -24.49
C GLY A 40 -27.84 -18.06 -23.04
N GLY A 41 -28.73 -17.09 -22.79
CA GLY A 41 -29.15 -16.70 -21.44
C GLY A 41 -28.33 -15.55 -20.84
N GLU A 42 -27.38 -14.98 -21.60
CA GLU A 42 -26.57 -13.84 -21.19
C GLU A 42 -27.04 -12.56 -21.87
N ASP A 43 -26.99 -11.44 -21.15
CA ASP A 43 -27.30 -10.13 -21.70
C ASP A 43 -26.22 -9.70 -22.70
N VAL A 44 -26.61 -9.22 -23.89
CA VAL A 44 -25.69 -8.65 -24.87
C VAL A 44 -25.35 -7.21 -24.49
N VAL A 45 -24.05 -6.91 -24.36
CA VAL A 45 -23.52 -5.57 -24.09
C VAL A 45 -23.56 -4.71 -25.36
N PHE A 46 -23.06 -5.24 -26.48
CA PHE A 46 -23.18 -4.61 -27.80
C PHE A 46 -23.03 -5.64 -28.94
N SER A 47 -23.45 -5.26 -30.15
CA SER A 47 -23.30 -6.09 -31.36
C SER A 47 -22.54 -5.33 -32.45
N ILE A 48 -21.70 -6.02 -33.21
CA ILE A 48 -21.06 -5.51 -34.43
C ILE A 48 -21.40 -6.46 -35.58
N GLY A 49 -22.28 -6.03 -36.49
CA GLY A 49 -22.78 -6.91 -37.55
C GLY A 49 -23.61 -8.06 -36.96
N ASP A 50 -23.18 -9.30 -37.22
CA ASP A 50 -23.80 -10.53 -36.71
C ASP A 50 -23.12 -11.07 -35.43
N GLU A 51 -22.08 -10.41 -34.94
CA GLU A 51 -21.38 -10.78 -33.71
C GLU A 51 -21.98 -10.03 -32.50
N ASP A 52 -22.25 -10.78 -31.43
CA ASP A 52 -22.74 -10.26 -30.16
C ASP A 52 -21.65 -10.41 -29.11
N ILE A 53 -21.37 -9.34 -28.37
CA ILE A 53 -20.53 -9.38 -27.18
C ILE A 53 -21.42 -9.44 -25.94
N THR A 54 -21.29 -10.50 -25.15
CA THR A 54 -22.13 -10.74 -23.98
C THR A 54 -21.57 -10.11 -22.71
N ALA A 55 -22.42 -9.99 -21.69
CA ALA A 55 -22.02 -9.56 -20.36
C ALA A 55 -21.08 -10.57 -19.71
N GLY A 56 -21.21 -11.87 -20.04
CA GLY A 56 -20.28 -12.91 -19.62
C GLY A 56 -18.89 -12.70 -20.22
N GLU A 57 -18.79 -12.49 -21.54
CA GLU A 57 -17.51 -12.20 -22.21
C GLU A 57 -16.86 -10.91 -21.72
N PHE A 58 -17.68 -9.87 -21.47
CA PHE A 58 -17.21 -8.62 -20.89
C PHE A 58 -16.71 -8.82 -19.45
N TYR A 59 -17.45 -9.58 -18.64
CA TYR A 59 -17.04 -9.95 -17.29
C TYR A 59 -15.73 -10.74 -17.28
N ASP A 60 -15.59 -11.73 -18.16
CA ASP A 60 -14.36 -12.52 -18.29
C ASP A 60 -13.17 -11.66 -18.70
N THR A 61 -13.39 -10.69 -19.59
CA THR A 61 -12.35 -9.71 -19.98
C THR A 61 -11.92 -8.86 -18.79
N LEU A 62 -12.88 -8.29 -18.05
CA LEU A 62 -12.58 -7.50 -16.84
C LEU A 62 -11.91 -8.33 -15.75
N PHE A 63 -12.35 -9.57 -15.55
CA PHE A 63 -11.73 -10.50 -14.61
C PHE A 63 -10.30 -10.86 -15.04
N ASN A 64 -10.03 -11.00 -16.34
CA ASN A 64 -8.68 -11.25 -16.85
C ASN A 64 -7.75 -10.03 -16.69
N GLU A 65 -8.30 -8.80 -16.75
CA GLU A 65 -7.54 -7.57 -16.53
C GLU A 65 -7.23 -7.32 -15.05
N MET A 66 -8.23 -7.41 -14.17
CA MET A 66 -8.06 -7.16 -12.73
C MET A 66 -7.50 -8.38 -11.96
N GLY A 67 -7.76 -9.58 -12.48
CA GLY A 67 -7.38 -10.84 -11.87
C GLY A 67 -8.02 -11.09 -10.50
N VAL A 68 -7.44 -12.06 -9.79
CA VAL A 68 -7.83 -12.44 -8.43
C VAL A 68 -7.56 -11.32 -7.42
N ALA A 69 -6.54 -10.49 -7.68
CA ALA A 69 -6.19 -9.35 -6.85
C ALA A 69 -7.34 -8.34 -6.74
N GLY A 70 -7.99 -8.00 -7.86
CA GLY A 70 -9.17 -7.13 -7.84
C GLY A 70 -10.33 -7.74 -7.07
N VAL A 71 -10.58 -9.05 -7.21
CA VAL A 71 -11.62 -9.73 -6.42
C VAL A 71 -11.30 -9.68 -4.93
N TYR A 72 -10.04 -9.90 -4.55
CA TYR A 72 -9.61 -9.77 -3.16
C TYR A 72 -9.82 -8.35 -2.64
N GLN A 73 -9.47 -7.30 -3.39
CA GLN A 73 -9.71 -5.91 -2.99
C GLN A 73 -11.20 -5.63 -2.73
N PHE A 74 -12.10 -6.14 -3.58
CA PHE A 74 -13.54 -6.02 -3.34
C PHE A 74 -13.99 -6.78 -2.08
N MET A 75 -13.48 -7.98 -1.87
CA MET A 75 -13.77 -8.79 -0.67
C MET A 75 -13.28 -8.09 0.60
N GLU A 76 -12.03 -7.62 0.60
CA GLU A 76 -11.44 -6.86 1.71
C GLU A 76 -12.30 -5.65 2.06
N LYS A 77 -12.68 -4.82 1.08
CA LYS A 77 -13.54 -3.67 1.32
C LYS A 77 -14.91 -4.07 1.89
N ALA A 78 -15.52 -5.11 1.36
CA ALA A 78 -16.81 -5.63 1.83
C ALA A 78 -16.75 -6.20 3.25
N VAL A 79 -15.57 -6.62 3.71
CA VAL A 79 -15.33 -7.14 5.06
C VAL A 79 -14.96 -6.03 6.04
N VAL A 80 -13.99 -5.18 5.67
CA VAL A 80 -13.40 -4.16 6.55
C VAL A 80 -14.38 -3.02 6.82
N ASP A 81 -15.00 -2.46 5.77
CA ASP A 81 -15.83 -1.27 5.91
C ASP A 81 -17.00 -1.42 6.90
N PRO A 82 -17.74 -2.55 6.92
CA PRO A 82 -18.79 -2.77 7.92
C PRO A 82 -18.27 -3.30 9.27
N SER A 83 -17.06 -3.88 9.33
CA SER A 83 -16.54 -4.48 10.56
C SER A 83 -15.99 -3.46 11.55
N ILE A 84 -15.50 -2.31 11.07
CA ILE A 84 -14.94 -1.24 11.90
C ILE A 84 -15.79 0.02 11.75
N GLU A 85 -16.23 0.58 12.87
CA GLU A 85 -17.00 1.82 12.89
C GLU A 85 -16.14 3.00 12.45
N THR A 86 -16.67 3.87 11.59
CA THR A 86 -15.97 5.11 11.21
C THR A 86 -16.10 6.15 12.33
N THR A 87 -15.00 6.46 13.01
CA THR A 87 -14.96 7.51 14.04
C THR A 87 -14.76 8.91 13.44
N GLU A 88 -15.07 9.96 14.20
CA GLU A 88 -14.78 11.35 13.79
C GLU A 88 -13.28 11.65 13.71
N GLU A 89 -12.49 10.98 14.56
CA GLU A 89 -11.04 11.03 14.50
C GLU A 89 -10.52 10.46 13.17
N MET A 90 -11.00 9.28 12.76
CA MET A 90 -10.61 8.67 11.49
C MET A 90 -10.93 9.58 10.31
N LYS A 91 -12.11 10.22 10.30
CA LYS A 91 -12.48 11.18 9.25
C LYS A 91 -11.54 12.39 9.22
N THR A 92 -11.17 12.90 10.39
CA THR A 92 -10.30 14.07 10.51
C THR A 92 -8.89 13.76 10.04
N GLN A 93 -8.33 12.63 10.46
CA GLN A 93 -7.02 12.16 10.02
C GLN A 93 -7.02 11.84 8.52
N ALA A 94 -8.01 11.07 8.04
CA ALA A 94 -8.15 10.72 6.63
C ALA A 94 -8.23 11.95 5.72
N LYS A 95 -8.99 12.96 6.14
CA LYS A 95 -9.08 14.22 5.42
C LYS A 95 -7.73 14.94 5.38
N THR A 96 -7.00 14.96 6.49
CA THR A 96 -5.67 15.59 6.56
C THR A 96 -4.69 14.91 5.61
N TYR A 97 -4.69 13.57 5.57
CA TYR A 97 -3.89 12.81 4.60
C TYR A 97 -4.34 13.07 3.16
N ALA A 98 -5.65 13.07 2.88
CA ALA A 98 -6.19 13.36 1.56
C ALA A 98 -5.79 14.76 1.05
N ASP A 99 -5.88 15.78 1.91
CA ASP A 99 -5.46 17.15 1.58
C ASP A 99 -3.95 17.21 1.31
N SER A 100 -3.13 16.53 2.12
CA SER A 100 -1.67 16.50 1.97
C SER A 100 -1.24 15.82 0.67
N ILE A 101 -1.80 14.63 0.38
CA ILE A 101 -1.54 13.90 -0.87
C ILE A 101 -2.00 14.70 -2.09
N THR A 102 -3.16 15.36 -2.00
CA THR A 102 -3.63 16.26 -3.06
C THR A 102 -2.63 17.39 -3.32
N ALA A 103 -2.14 18.04 -2.25
CA ALA A 103 -1.14 19.11 -2.36
C ALA A 103 0.20 18.60 -2.92
N GLN A 104 0.64 17.40 -2.51
CA GLN A 104 1.87 16.77 -3.02
C GLN A 104 1.76 16.45 -4.51
N TYR A 105 0.65 15.83 -4.95
CA TYR A 105 0.39 15.56 -6.35
C TYR A 105 0.32 16.86 -7.15
N GLN A 106 -0.34 17.90 -6.62
CA GLN A 106 -0.40 19.21 -7.24
C GLN A 106 0.99 19.84 -7.40
N SER A 107 1.84 19.74 -6.37
CA SER A 107 3.22 20.24 -6.42
C SER A 107 4.09 19.48 -7.42
N THR A 108 3.83 18.18 -7.62
CA THR A 108 4.65 17.30 -8.47
C THR A 108 4.22 17.37 -9.94
N TYR A 109 2.92 17.36 -10.19
CA TYR A 109 2.34 17.19 -11.54
C TYR A 109 1.67 18.47 -12.09
N GLY A 110 1.64 19.57 -11.32
CA GLY A 110 1.03 20.81 -11.76
C GLY A 110 -0.45 20.63 -12.10
N ASP A 111 -0.87 21.05 -13.30
CA ASP A 111 -2.28 20.99 -13.74
C ASP A 111 -2.78 19.54 -13.98
N GLU A 112 -1.89 18.58 -14.22
CA GLU A 112 -2.22 17.18 -14.49
C GLU A 112 -2.49 16.35 -13.22
N TYR A 113 -2.34 16.96 -12.03
CA TYR A 113 -2.42 16.24 -10.76
C TYR A 113 -3.70 15.46 -10.56
N LYS A 114 -4.83 15.97 -11.08
CA LYS A 114 -6.14 15.32 -10.97
C LYS A 114 -6.19 14.00 -11.72
N ASP A 115 -5.61 13.95 -12.91
CA ASP A 115 -5.61 12.75 -13.74
C ASP A 115 -4.64 11.70 -13.18
N MET A 116 -3.48 12.15 -12.69
CA MET A 116 -2.50 11.28 -12.02
C MET A 116 -3.05 10.71 -10.71
N LEU A 117 -3.70 11.54 -9.90
CA LEU A 117 -4.32 11.11 -8.65
C LEU A 117 -5.51 10.18 -8.90
N LEU A 118 -6.34 10.47 -9.90
CA LEU A 118 -7.44 9.58 -10.28
C LEU A 118 -6.93 8.24 -10.79
N THR A 119 -5.84 8.22 -11.56
CA THR A 119 -5.20 6.99 -12.05
C THR A 119 -4.70 6.14 -10.88
N ALA A 120 -4.01 6.76 -9.91
CA ALA A 120 -3.55 6.06 -8.70
C ALA A 120 -4.74 5.51 -7.89
N LEU A 121 -5.80 6.30 -7.74
CA LEU A 121 -6.99 5.94 -6.97
C LEU A 121 -7.78 4.79 -7.64
N ASN A 122 -7.85 4.78 -8.98
CA ASN A 122 -8.42 3.68 -9.76
C ASN A 122 -7.67 2.36 -9.52
N GLY A 123 -6.34 2.43 -9.39
CA GLY A 123 -5.49 1.25 -9.12
C GLY A 123 -5.76 0.58 -7.76
N VAL A 124 -6.43 1.27 -6.85
CA VAL A 124 -6.84 0.76 -5.54
C VAL A 124 -8.36 0.61 -5.42
N GLY A 125 -9.10 0.62 -6.53
CA GLY A 125 -10.52 0.31 -6.58
C GLY A 125 -11.47 1.49 -6.37
N TYR A 126 -10.99 2.73 -6.47
CA TYR A 126 -11.77 3.95 -6.25
C TYR A 126 -11.85 4.80 -7.53
N SER A 127 -13.05 5.20 -7.93
CA SER A 127 -13.33 5.70 -9.29
C SER A 127 -13.46 7.22 -9.40
N LYS A 128 -13.45 7.92 -8.26
CA LYS A 128 -13.63 9.38 -8.21
C LYS A 128 -12.65 9.99 -7.23
N LEU A 129 -12.10 11.15 -7.59
CA LEU A 129 -11.25 11.95 -6.71
C LEU A 129 -11.92 12.30 -5.37
N SER A 130 -13.25 12.46 -5.35
CA SER A 130 -14.01 12.71 -4.11
C SER A 130 -13.94 11.56 -3.10
N GLU A 131 -13.56 10.36 -3.54
CA GLU A 131 -13.47 9.15 -2.71
C GLU A 131 -12.08 9.00 -2.08
N LEU A 132 -11.13 9.93 -2.30
CA LEU A 132 -9.80 9.85 -1.70
C LEU A 132 -9.84 9.82 -0.17
N THR A 133 -10.72 10.61 0.45
CA THR A 133 -10.91 10.55 1.90
C THR A 133 -11.47 9.19 2.33
N ASP A 134 -12.39 8.60 1.56
CA ASP A 134 -12.96 7.28 1.85
C ASP A 134 -11.91 6.17 1.70
N TYR A 135 -10.95 6.33 0.80
CA TYR A 135 -9.77 5.47 0.70
C TYR A 135 -8.94 5.51 1.99
N PHE A 136 -8.59 6.70 2.49
CA PHE A 136 -7.82 6.80 3.74
C PHE A 136 -8.61 6.35 4.98
N ILE A 137 -9.94 6.49 4.98
CA ILE A 137 -10.78 5.89 6.03
C ILE A 137 -10.70 4.37 5.95
N HIS A 138 -10.79 3.78 4.76
CA HIS A 138 -10.68 2.34 4.57
C HIS A 138 -9.33 1.81 5.06
N ILE A 139 -8.22 2.47 4.71
CA ILE A 139 -6.88 2.10 5.20
C ILE A 139 -6.83 2.11 6.73
N GLN A 140 -7.33 3.16 7.39
CA GLN A 140 -7.35 3.21 8.86
C GLN A 140 -8.20 2.09 9.49
N LYS A 141 -9.33 1.74 8.86
CA LYS A 141 -10.14 0.60 9.31
C LYS A 141 -9.41 -0.73 9.14
N THR A 142 -8.70 -0.93 8.03
CA THR A 142 -7.88 -2.12 7.81
C THR A 142 -6.82 -2.23 8.90
N GLN A 143 -6.12 -1.13 9.20
CA GLN A 143 -5.10 -1.12 10.28
C GLN A 143 -5.71 -1.40 11.65
N GLN A 144 -6.86 -0.80 11.98
CA GLN A 144 -7.55 -1.09 13.24
C GLN A 144 -7.96 -2.56 13.34
N MET A 145 -8.47 -3.15 12.26
CA MET A 145 -8.85 -4.57 12.22
C MET A 145 -7.65 -5.48 12.46
N ILE A 146 -6.50 -5.19 11.83
CA ILE A 146 -5.25 -5.95 12.02
C ILE A 146 -4.74 -5.79 13.45
N LYS A 147 -4.75 -4.57 13.99
CA LYS A 147 -4.37 -4.26 15.38
C LYS A 147 -5.22 -5.03 16.39
N ASP A 148 -6.54 -5.01 16.22
CA ASP A 148 -7.47 -5.75 17.07
C ASP A 148 -7.21 -7.26 17.00
N TYR A 149 -6.94 -7.78 15.80
CA TYR A 149 -6.63 -9.18 15.60
C TYR A 149 -5.32 -9.59 16.28
N ILE A 150 -4.24 -8.84 16.09
CA ILE A 150 -2.94 -9.07 16.75
C ILE A 150 -3.11 -9.06 18.27
N ASN A 151 -3.86 -8.11 18.82
CA ASN A 151 -4.06 -8.03 20.26
C ASN A 151 -4.84 -9.23 20.82
N ASN A 152 -5.84 -9.71 20.09
CA ASN A 152 -6.59 -10.92 20.47
C ASN A 152 -5.76 -12.21 20.31
N HIS A 153 -4.67 -12.17 19.53
CA HIS A 153 -3.76 -13.28 19.27
C HIS A 153 -2.32 -12.93 19.67
N ALA A 154 -2.15 -12.15 20.74
CA ALA A 154 -0.85 -11.58 21.11
C ALA A 154 0.23 -12.65 21.30
N ASP A 155 -0.12 -13.79 21.90
CA ASP A 155 0.79 -14.91 22.13
C ASP A 155 1.30 -15.57 20.83
N GLU A 156 0.55 -15.47 19.72
CA GLU A 156 0.92 -16.03 18.42
C GLU A 156 1.87 -15.09 17.65
N TYR A 157 1.57 -13.78 17.64
CA TYR A 157 2.25 -12.85 16.73
C TYR A 157 3.38 -12.05 17.38
N ILE A 158 3.26 -11.69 18.66
CA ILE A 158 4.19 -10.74 19.27
C ILE A 158 5.56 -11.37 19.65
N PRO A 159 5.63 -12.54 20.33
CA PRO A 159 6.90 -13.02 20.89
C PRO A 159 8.01 -13.22 19.85
N ALA A 160 7.70 -13.88 18.73
CA ALA A 160 8.70 -14.17 17.70
C ALA A 160 9.21 -12.90 17.02
N TYR A 161 8.33 -11.93 16.77
CA TYR A 161 8.72 -10.62 16.24
C TYR A 161 9.63 -9.87 17.22
N VAL A 162 9.24 -9.77 18.50
CA VAL A 162 10.02 -9.05 19.51
C VAL A 162 11.39 -9.67 19.72
N GLU A 163 11.48 -11.00 19.74
CA GLU A 163 12.75 -11.72 19.85
C GLU A 163 13.66 -11.48 18.64
N ALA A 164 13.09 -11.56 17.43
CA ALA A 164 13.86 -11.45 16.19
C ALA A 164 14.27 -10.01 15.86
N LYS A 165 13.38 -9.04 16.13
CA LYS A 165 13.49 -7.66 15.64
C LYS A 165 13.83 -6.65 16.72
N LYS A 166 13.67 -7.01 18.00
CA LYS A 166 14.02 -6.19 19.17
C LYS A 166 13.53 -4.74 19.05
N PRO A 167 12.23 -4.52 18.82
CA PRO A 167 11.68 -3.18 18.60
C PRO A 167 11.91 -2.26 19.80
N ARG A 168 12.20 -0.99 19.55
CA ARG A 168 12.46 0.06 20.54
C ARG A 168 11.85 1.37 20.09
N ILE A 169 11.50 2.22 21.05
CA ILE A 169 11.40 3.66 20.84
C ILE A 169 12.68 4.29 21.38
N VAL A 170 13.35 5.11 20.57
CA VAL A 170 14.60 5.75 21.00
C VAL A 170 14.64 7.23 20.69
N SER A 171 15.46 7.92 21.47
CA SER A 171 15.85 9.31 21.28
C SER A 171 17.37 9.41 21.18
N HIS A 172 17.87 10.46 20.54
CA HIS A 172 19.31 10.69 20.42
C HIS A 172 19.71 12.16 20.52
N ILE A 173 20.97 12.37 20.83
CA ILE A 173 21.67 13.66 20.72
C ILE A 173 22.87 13.45 19.80
N LEU A 174 22.96 14.27 18.76
CA LEU A 174 24.07 14.28 17.82
C LEU A 174 24.96 15.49 18.06
N ILE A 175 26.27 15.26 18.22
CA ILE A 175 27.30 16.28 18.00
C ILE A 175 27.95 16.01 16.65
N LYS A 176 27.74 16.90 15.68
CA LYS A 176 28.26 16.77 14.32
C LYS A 176 29.77 16.98 14.31
N MET A 177 30.45 16.12 13.55
CA MET A 177 31.91 16.20 13.40
C MET A 177 32.33 15.87 11.97
N ASP A 178 33.30 16.62 11.45
CA ASP A 178 33.88 16.37 10.12
C ASP A 178 34.86 15.18 10.15
N ASP A 179 35.62 15.04 11.24
CA ASP A 179 36.47 13.88 11.52
C ASP A 179 36.14 13.31 12.92
N PRO A 180 35.14 12.42 13.01
CA PRO A 180 34.73 11.82 14.27
C PRO A 180 35.84 11.00 14.97
N ALA A 181 36.92 10.65 14.27
CA ALA A 181 38.07 9.96 14.88
C ALA A 181 39.07 10.93 15.53
N ASN A 182 39.05 12.20 15.14
CA ASN A 182 39.93 13.25 15.66
C ASN A 182 39.12 14.52 15.98
N PRO A 183 38.21 14.49 16.97
CA PRO A 183 37.41 15.64 17.32
C PRO A 183 38.28 16.83 17.72
N THR A 184 37.91 18.00 17.24
CA THR A 184 38.46 19.29 17.65
C THR A 184 38.18 19.57 19.13
N GLU A 185 38.90 20.55 19.69
CA GLU A 185 38.64 21.01 21.06
C GLU A 185 37.20 21.55 21.22
N GLU A 186 36.67 22.21 20.19
CA GLU A 186 35.30 22.73 20.19
C GLU A 186 34.25 21.61 20.19
N GLU A 187 34.40 20.60 19.34
CA GLU A 187 33.56 19.39 19.33
C GLU A 187 33.61 18.66 20.67
N THR A 188 34.80 18.51 21.24
CA THR A 188 35.01 17.89 22.55
C THR A 188 34.31 18.67 23.67
N ASN A 189 34.35 20.01 23.62
CA ASN A 189 33.66 20.85 24.59
C ASN A 189 32.13 20.70 24.49
N ARG A 190 31.58 20.55 23.29
CA ARG A 190 30.13 20.30 23.10
C ARG A 190 29.72 18.93 23.62
N VAL A 191 30.52 17.89 23.36
CA VAL A 191 30.35 16.57 23.96
C VAL A 191 30.35 16.64 25.49
N ASN A 192 31.28 17.38 26.08
CA ASN A 192 31.35 17.56 27.54
C ASN A 192 30.15 18.34 28.08
N ALA A 193 29.64 19.34 27.36
CA ALA A 193 28.44 20.07 27.76
C ALA A 193 27.21 19.15 27.85
N VAL A 194 27.03 18.24 26.89
CA VAL A 194 25.96 17.22 26.95
C VAL A 194 26.17 16.29 28.14
N LYS A 195 27.40 15.78 28.34
CA LYS A 195 27.72 14.91 29.49
C LYS A 195 27.42 15.57 30.82
N ASP A 196 27.84 16.82 31.01
CA ASP A 196 27.63 17.57 32.25
C ASP A 196 26.13 17.85 32.49
N ALA A 197 25.39 18.18 31.43
CA ALA A 197 23.94 18.38 31.49
C ALA A 197 23.21 17.12 31.94
N LEU A 198 23.48 15.97 31.30
CA LEU A 198 22.88 14.68 31.66
C LEU A 198 23.32 14.22 33.07
N ALA A 199 24.60 14.38 33.42
CA ALA A 199 25.12 14.05 34.75
C ALA A 199 24.50 14.89 35.88
N SER A 200 24.02 16.09 35.57
CA SER A 200 23.28 16.93 36.52
C SER A 200 21.83 16.50 36.74
N GLY A 201 21.37 15.46 36.03
CA GLY A 201 20.01 14.91 36.12
C GLY A 201 18.98 15.68 35.30
N ARG A 202 19.40 16.44 34.28
CA ARG A 202 18.47 17.06 33.33
C ARG A 202 17.80 15.99 32.48
N ASP A 203 16.57 16.28 32.06
CA ASP A 203 15.82 15.45 31.13
C ASP A 203 16.57 15.33 29.79
N PHE A 204 16.66 14.12 29.25
CA PHE A 204 17.41 13.87 28.02
C PHE A 204 16.83 14.64 26.83
N GLY A 205 15.50 14.73 26.75
CA GLY A 205 14.80 15.43 25.68
C GLY A 205 15.03 16.94 25.71
N GLU A 206 15.03 17.54 26.89
CA GLU A 206 15.42 18.95 27.07
C GLU A 206 16.87 19.19 26.63
N VAL A 207 17.79 18.29 26.99
CA VAL A 207 19.19 18.38 26.58
C VAL A 207 19.34 18.19 25.07
N ALA A 208 18.57 17.28 24.46
CA ALA A 208 18.55 17.07 23.02
C ALA A 208 18.05 18.31 22.28
N GLN A 209 16.97 18.92 22.76
CA GLN A 209 16.42 20.14 22.17
C GLN A 209 17.42 21.31 22.22
N GLU A 210 18.21 21.42 23.29
CA GLU A 210 19.17 22.51 23.47
C GLU A 210 20.50 22.26 22.75
N LEU A 211 21.03 21.03 22.79
CA LEU A 211 22.42 20.74 22.45
C LEU A 211 22.59 19.78 21.26
N SER A 212 21.54 19.12 20.77
CA SER A 212 21.65 18.26 19.59
C SER A 212 21.78 19.10 18.31
N GLU A 213 22.71 18.69 17.46
CA GLU A 213 22.93 19.28 16.14
C GLU A 213 22.14 18.58 15.03
N ASP A 214 21.38 17.54 15.38
CA ASP A 214 20.31 17.02 14.54
C ASP A 214 19.03 17.85 14.73
N SER A 215 18.88 18.89 13.92
CA SER A 215 17.74 19.81 14.01
C SER A 215 16.38 19.14 13.79
N GLY A 216 16.33 18.00 13.10
CA GLY A 216 15.08 17.29 12.82
C GLY A 216 14.49 16.62 14.05
N SER A 217 15.34 15.90 14.81
CA SER A 217 14.93 15.25 16.05
C SER A 217 14.99 16.20 17.25
N ALA A 218 15.89 17.19 17.29
CA ALA A 218 16.01 18.13 18.42
C ALA A 218 14.69 18.86 18.72
N VAL A 219 13.94 19.27 17.69
CA VAL A 219 12.63 19.92 17.87
C VAL A 219 11.55 18.95 18.39
N GLN A 220 11.81 17.65 18.31
CA GLN A 220 11.00 16.55 18.86
C GLN A 220 11.68 15.92 20.09
N ASN A 221 12.41 16.72 20.87
CA ASN A 221 13.10 16.28 22.08
C ASN A 221 14.11 15.12 21.83
N GLY A 222 14.74 15.12 20.67
CA GLY A 222 15.69 14.06 20.27
C GLY A 222 15.04 12.78 19.74
N SER A 223 13.71 12.71 19.65
CA SER A 223 13.00 11.50 19.21
C SER A 223 13.43 11.06 17.80
N ILE A 224 13.87 9.80 17.70
CA ILE A 224 13.96 9.05 16.44
C ILE A 224 12.67 8.26 16.21
N GLY A 225 12.00 7.87 17.29
CA GLY A 225 10.75 7.12 17.26
C GLY A 225 10.98 5.61 17.19
N TYR A 226 10.04 4.92 16.55
CA TYR A 226 10.07 3.48 16.42
C TYR A 226 11.26 3.00 15.58
N MET A 227 11.95 1.98 16.08
CA MET A 227 12.97 1.27 15.34
C MET A 227 13.04 -0.21 15.73
N ASP A 228 13.51 -1.01 14.80
CA ASP A 228 13.73 -2.44 14.92
C ASP A 228 14.93 -2.88 14.06
N ALA A 229 15.20 -4.18 13.99
CA ALA A 229 16.33 -4.72 13.23
C ALA A 229 16.29 -4.43 11.70
N ASP A 230 15.15 -4.07 11.13
CA ASP A 230 15.02 -3.76 9.69
C ASP A 230 15.10 -2.25 9.40
N THR A 231 15.12 -1.43 10.47
CA THR A 231 15.20 0.02 10.37
C THR A 231 16.52 0.45 9.73
N GLN A 232 16.45 1.30 8.71
CA GLN A 232 17.61 1.74 7.94
C GLN A 232 18.36 2.87 8.66
N LEU A 233 19.24 2.50 9.59
CA LEU A 233 20.15 3.40 10.30
C LEU A 233 21.60 2.94 10.16
N VAL A 234 22.55 3.83 10.47
CA VAL A 234 23.98 3.47 10.49
C VAL A 234 24.23 2.36 11.52
N SER A 235 24.93 1.30 11.12
CA SER A 235 25.04 0.06 11.90
C SER A 235 25.46 0.27 13.36
N PRO A 236 26.46 1.11 13.70
CA PRO A 236 26.84 1.31 15.09
C PRO A 236 25.72 1.88 15.97
N PHE A 237 24.88 2.76 15.41
CA PHE A 237 23.74 3.33 16.11
C PHE A 237 22.68 2.26 16.33
N LEU A 238 22.29 1.57 15.24
CA LEU A 238 21.26 0.55 15.25
C LEU A 238 21.59 -0.60 16.22
N GLU A 239 22.79 -1.16 16.10
CA GLU A 239 23.25 -2.27 16.94
C GLU A 239 23.27 -1.90 18.42
N THR A 240 23.68 -0.67 18.75
CA THR A 240 23.69 -0.19 20.14
C THR A 240 22.26 -0.05 20.67
N ALA A 241 21.39 0.64 19.93
CA ALA A 241 20.00 0.84 20.33
C ALA A 241 19.23 -0.48 20.55
N LEU A 242 19.40 -1.46 19.66
CA LEU A 242 18.74 -2.78 19.79
C LEU A 242 19.27 -3.62 20.96
N ALA A 243 20.43 -3.27 21.52
CA ALA A 243 21.01 -3.94 22.68
C ALA A 243 20.61 -3.28 24.01
N MET A 244 20.01 -2.09 23.99
CA MET A 244 19.64 -1.33 25.18
C MET A 244 18.32 -1.82 25.80
N ASN A 245 18.25 -1.69 27.12
CA ASN A 245 17.01 -1.82 27.88
C ASN A 245 16.35 -0.45 28.05
N GLU A 246 15.08 -0.45 28.40
CA GLU A 246 14.34 0.77 28.70
C GLU A 246 15.02 1.63 29.77
N GLY A 247 15.09 2.92 29.51
CA GLY A 247 15.74 3.92 30.36
C GLY A 247 17.27 3.95 30.25
N ASP A 248 17.90 3.01 29.55
CA ASP A 248 19.35 3.04 29.34
C ASP A 248 19.74 4.27 28.50
N VAL A 249 20.87 4.87 28.84
CA VAL A 249 21.57 5.88 28.03
C VAL A 249 22.90 5.29 27.61
N SER A 250 23.19 5.34 26.31
CA SER A 250 24.38 4.72 25.73
C SER A 250 25.67 5.46 26.09
N GLU A 251 26.81 4.81 25.83
CA GLU A 251 28.06 5.55 25.63
C GLU A 251 28.03 6.34 24.32
N TRP A 252 29.04 7.19 24.08
CA TRP A 252 29.16 7.90 22.81
C TRP A 252 29.48 6.94 21.66
N ILE A 253 28.64 6.97 20.64
CA ILE A 253 28.72 6.13 19.45
C ILE A 253 29.26 6.99 18.30
N GLN A 254 30.38 6.56 17.74
CA GLN A 254 30.97 7.21 16.58
C GLN A 254 30.29 6.72 15.28
N THR A 255 29.83 7.64 14.46
CA THR A 255 29.31 7.36 13.11
C THR A 255 29.95 8.32 12.11
N THR A 256 29.57 8.23 10.83
CA THR A 256 30.00 9.18 9.80
C THR A 256 29.42 10.58 9.98
N TYR A 257 28.39 10.75 10.81
CA TYR A 257 27.74 12.04 11.05
C TYR A 257 28.32 12.80 12.25
N GLY A 258 29.11 12.13 13.09
CA GLY A 258 29.60 12.66 14.35
C GLY A 258 29.47 11.65 15.47
N TRP A 259 29.35 12.15 16.70
CA TRP A 259 29.14 11.32 17.87
C TRP A 259 27.68 11.42 18.33
N HIS A 260 27.12 10.27 18.65
CA HIS A 260 25.75 10.13 19.12
C HIS A 260 25.72 9.61 20.53
N ILE A 261 24.77 10.06 21.33
CA ILE A 261 24.34 9.38 22.54
C ILE A 261 22.86 9.05 22.39
N ILE A 262 22.47 7.83 22.74
CA ILE A 262 21.13 7.28 22.54
C ILE A 262 20.48 7.09 23.91
N GLN A 263 19.19 7.36 24.01
CA GLN A 263 18.34 6.89 25.09
C GLN A 263 17.34 5.88 24.53
N CYS A 264 17.16 4.76 25.22
CA CYS A 264 16.05 3.85 24.95
C CYS A 264 14.85 4.29 25.79
N ASP A 265 13.84 4.85 25.12
CA ASP A 265 12.65 5.38 25.78
C ASP A 265 11.67 4.28 26.14
N VAL A 266 11.50 3.31 25.23
CA VAL A 266 10.58 2.17 25.39
C VAL A 266 11.22 0.90 24.82
N SER A 267 11.12 -0.19 25.56
CA SER A 267 11.47 -1.54 25.08
C SER A 267 10.49 -2.62 25.50
N ASP A 268 9.61 -2.35 26.45
CA ASP A 268 8.60 -3.31 26.89
C ASP A 268 7.45 -3.40 25.88
N VAL A 269 6.87 -4.60 25.78
CA VAL A 269 5.83 -4.91 24.79
C VAL A 269 4.55 -4.13 25.01
N GLU A 270 4.16 -3.86 26.26
CA GLU A 270 2.87 -3.25 26.53
C GLU A 270 2.89 -1.76 26.16
N SER A 271 3.99 -1.06 26.45
CA SER A 271 4.17 0.32 26.00
C SER A 271 4.37 0.40 24.47
N LEU A 272 5.04 -0.57 23.84
CA LEU A 272 5.17 -0.62 22.38
C LEU A 272 3.82 -0.69 21.65
N LYS A 273 2.79 -1.29 22.26
CA LYS A 273 1.42 -1.34 21.70
C LYS A 273 0.72 0.02 21.63
N GLU A 274 1.29 1.07 22.21
CA GLU A 274 0.77 2.44 22.06
C GLU A 274 1.18 3.08 20.73
N TYR A 275 2.14 2.48 20.01
CA TYR A 275 2.69 2.97 18.76
C TYR A 275 2.13 2.18 17.58
N ASP A 276 1.55 2.85 16.59
CA ASP A 276 0.97 2.18 15.43
C ASP A 276 2.07 1.52 14.55
N GLU A 277 3.28 2.09 14.54
CA GLU A 277 4.45 1.54 13.86
C GLU A 277 4.81 0.13 14.36
N PHE A 278 4.51 -0.20 15.62
CA PHE A 278 4.71 -1.55 16.14
C PHE A 278 3.79 -2.57 15.44
N TYR A 279 2.53 -2.21 15.20
CA TYR A 279 1.59 -3.07 14.48
C TYR A 279 1.87 -3.11 12.98
N ASP A 280 2.29 -2.00 12.38
CA ASP A 280 2.70 -1.95 10.98
C ASP A 280 3.93 -2.86 10.74
N ALA A 281 4.90 -2.85 11.66
CA ALA A 281 6.05 -3.72 11.59
C ALA A 281 5.69 -5.20 11.82
N LEU A 282 4.76 -5.50 12.72
CA LEU A 282 4.20 -6.85 12.89
C LEU A 282 3.48 -7.34 11.63
N ALA A 283 2.64 -6.51 11.03
CA ALA A 283 1.94 -6.82 9.78
C ALA A 283 2.91 -7.07 8.62
N THR A 284 4.01 -6.31 8.57
CA THR A 284 5.09 -6.51 7.60
C THR A 284 5.87 -7.80 7.85
N TYR A 285 6.12 -8.14 9.12
CA TYR A 285 6.81 -9.37 9.51
C TYR A 285 5.99 -10.64 9.19
N TYR A 286 4.66 -10.54 9.22
CA TYR A 286 3.73 -11.61 8.84
C TYR A 286 2.97 -11.25 7.55
N PRO A 287 3.57 -11.41 6.36
CA PRO A 287 3.00 -10.88 5.11
C PRO A 287 1.62 -11.44 4.73
N ASN A 288 1.24 -12.61 5.22
CA ASN A 288 -0.08 -13.21 4.99
C ASN A 288 -1.11 -12.85 6.09
N LEU A 289 -0.74 -12.03 7.07
CA LEU A 289 -1.60 -11.69 8.20
C LEU A 289 -2.86 -10.95 7.75
N GLN A 290 -2.73 -9.83 7.04
CA GLN A 290 -3.89 -9.08 6.57
C GLN A 290 -4.86 -9.95 5.75
N PRO A 291 -4.41 -10.72 4.74
CA PRO A 291 -5.28 -11.67 4.04
C PRO A 291 -5.94 -12.71 4.96
N LYS A 292 -5.20 -13.26 5.93
CA LYS A 292 -5.75 -14.19 6.93
C LYS A 292 -6.85 -13.54 7.76
N VAL A 293 -6.62 -12.34 8.29
CA VAL A 293 -7.59 -11.59 9.10
C VAL A 293 -8.85 -11.29 8.30
N VAL A 294 -8.70 -10.81 7.06
CA VAL A 294 -9.83 -10.54 6.15
C VAL A 294 -10.60 -11.83 5.86
N TRP A 295 -9.91 -12.94 5.60
CA TRP A 295 -10.54 -14.23 5.32
C TRP A 295 -11.34 -14.77 6.51
N GLU A 296 -10.74 -14.80 7.70
CA GLU A 296 -11.42 -15.25 8.92
C GLU A 296 -12.62 -14.37 9.23
N LYS A 297 -12.48 -13.04 9.09
CA LYS A 297 -13.59 -12.11 9.27
C LYS A 297 -14.69 -12.31 8.22
N ALA A 298 -14.34 -12.60 6.97
CA ALA A 298 -15.31 -12.92 5.93
C ALA A 298 -16.10 -14.20 6.27
N GLN A 299 -15.44 -15.23 6.82
CA GLN A 299 -16.10 -16.45 7.26
C GLN A 299 -17.10 -16.18 8.41
N GLU A 300 -16.77 -15.31 9.36
CA GLU A 300 -17.71 -14.86 10.40
C GLU A 300 -18.92 -14.10 9.81
N MET A 301 -18.79 -13.55 8.61
CA MET A 301 -19.82 -12.81 7.88
C MET A 301 -20.59 -13.68 6.86
N ASP A 302 -20.60 -15.00 7.04
CA ASP A 302 -21.30 -15.96 6.18
C ASP A 302 -20.82 -15.93 4.70
N LEU A 303 -19.50 -15.82 4.47
CA LEU A 303 -18.90 -15.90 3.13
C LEU A 303 -19.36 -17.14 2.36
N ASP A 304 -19.93 -16.92 1.17
CA ASP A 304 -20.46 -17.97 0.29
C ASP A 304 -20.09 -17.71 -1.17
N PHE A 305 -19.27 -18.59 -1.75
CA PHE A 305 -18.86 -18.54 -3.16
C PHE A 305 -19.92 -19.06 -4.14
N LYS A 306 -21.11 -19.42 -3.66
CA LYS A 306 -22.25 -19.92 -4.47
C LYS A 306 -21.86 -21.09 -5.38
N GLY A 307 -20.98 -21.97 -4.89
CA GLY A 307 -20.46 -23.12 -5.63
C GLY A 307 -19.29 -22.81 -6.58
N ASN A 308 -18.74 -21.59 -6.57
CA ASN A 308 -17.56 -21.24 -7.35
C ASN A 308 -16.25 -21.63 -6.63
N GLU A 309 -16.00 -22.94 -6.58
CA GLU A 309 -14.79 -23.51 -5.95
C GLU A 309 -13.49 -23.04 -6.62
N THR A 310 -13.52 -22.78 -7.94
CA THR A 310 -12.36 -22.27 -8.69
C THR A 310 -11.94 -20.88 -8.19
N LEU A 311 -12.90 -19.97 -8.00
CA LEU A 311 -12.62 -18.63 -7.49
C LEU A 311 -12.14 -18.69 -6.03
N GLN A 312 -12.79 -19.52 -5.22
CA GLN A 312 -12.39 -19.74 -3.83
C GLN A 312 -10.93 -20.19 -3.74
N ASN A 313 -10.54 -21.21 -4.53
CA ASN A 313 -9.17 -21.73 -4.54
C ASN A 313 -8.17 -20.67 -5.04
N LYS A 314 -8.52 -19.92 -6.09
CA LYS A 314 -7.70 -18.81 -6.58
C LYS A 314 -7.45 -17.76 -5.51
N LEU A 315 -8.48 -17.37 -4.75
CA LEU A 315 -8.34 -16.41 -3.64
C LEU A 315 -7.47 -16.98 -2.51
N LEU A 316 -7.68 -18.23 -2.11
CA LEU A 316 -6.85 -18.89 -1.10
C LEU A 316 -5.37 -18.92 -1.50
N ILE A 317 -5.07 -19.22 -2.77
CA ILE A 317 -3.70 -19.16 -3.29
C ILE A 317 -3.16 -17.73 -3.25
N TYR A 318 -3.94 -16.75 -3.72
CA TYR A 318 -3.54 -15.34 -3.72
C TYR A 318 -3.23 -14.83 -2.31
N MET A 319 -4.01 -15.24 -1.31
CA MET A 319 -3.84 -14.87 0.10
C MET A 319 -2.76 -15.69 0.82
N GLY A 320 -2.20 -16.72 0.18
CA GLY A 320 -1.24 -17.64 0.83
C GLY A 320 -1.86 -18.52 1.91
N LEU A 321 -3.15 -18.85 1.79
CA LEU A 321 -3.95 -19.62 2.77
C LEU A 321 -4.33 -21.03 2.29
N ASN A 322 -3.72 -21.54 1.22
CA ASN A 322 -4.02 -22.88 0.73
C ASN A 322 -3.39 -23.96 1.64
N GLU A 323 -4.19 -24.93 2.10
CA GLU A 323 -3.72 -26.05 2.94
C GLU A 323 -2.87 -27.10 2.18
N THR A 324 -2.71 -26.97 0.85
CA THR A 324 -1.87 -27.86 0.04
C THR A 324 -0.47 -27.28 -0.17
N SER A 325 0.36 -27.31 0.87
CA SER A 325 1.81 -27.25 0.72
C SER A 325 2.39 -28.67 0.68
N GLN A 326 2.13 -29.37 -0.43
CA GLN A 326 3.19 -30.16 -1.06
C GLN A 326 3.71 -29.29 -2.22
N PRO A 327 5.03 -29.12 -2.35
CA PRO A 327 5.59 -28.26 -3.38
C PRO A 327 5.55 -29.02 -4.71
N GLU A 328 4.46 -28.89 -5.46
CA GLU A 328 4.47 -29.21 -6.90
C GLU A 328 3.78 -28.07 -7.66
N ASP A 329 4.46 -27.66 -8.73
CA ASP A 329 4.06 -26.73 -9.78
C ASP A 329 4.12 -25.23 -9.46
N GLN A 330 5.35 -24.73 -9.27
CA GLN A 330 5.69 -23.47 -9.95
C GLN A 330 5.54 -23.71 -11.46
N PRO A 331 4.90 -22.80 -12.23
CA PRO A 331 4.93 -22.91 -13.68
C PRO A 331 6.39 -22.87 -14.15
N GLU A 332 6.85 -23.99 -14.70
CA GLU A 332 8.13 -24.06 -15.39
C GLU A 332 8.17 -22.96 -16.45
N ASN A 333 9.16 -22.09 -16.34
CA ASN A 333 9.55 -21.20 -17.43
C ASN A 333 10.26 -22.06 -18.49
N THR A 334 9.48 -22.79 -19.29
CA THR A 334 9.99 -23.48 -20.48
C THR A 334 10.04 -22.48 -21.63
N ASP A 335 11.23 -21.96 -21.93
CA ASP A 335 11.79 -21.94 -23.28
C ASP A 335 13.13 -21.17 -23.31
N ASN A 336 14.24 -21.91 -23.11
CA ASN A 336 15.26 -22.10 -24.15
C ASN A 336 16.40 -22.97 -23.58
N ALA A 337 16.34 -24.26 -23.87
CA ALA A 337 17.50 -25.14 -23.76
C ALA A 337 18.09 -25.38 -25.16
N ASP A 338 19.37 -25.04 -25.26
CA ASP A 338 20.43 -25.73 -25.99
C ASP A 338 20.26 -26.06 -27.48
N ASN A 339 21.20 -25.53 -28.26
CA ASN A 339 21.80 -26.27 -29.35
C ASN A 339 23.29 -26.52 -29.03
N PRO A 340 23.72 -27.77 -28.77
CA PRO A 340 25.12 -28.13 -28.67
C PRO A 340 25.66 -28.70 -29.99
N ASP A 341 26.99 -28.70 -30.05
CA ASP A 341 27.90 -29.47 -30.91
C ASP A 341 28.51 -28.84 -32.18
N GLY A 342 29.85 -28.69 -32.10
CA GLY A 342 30.78 -29.05 -33.17
C GLY A 342 31.37 -27.91 -34.02
N ASN A 343 32.58 -27.44 -33.71
CA ASN A 343 33.81 -27.87 -34.41
C ASN A 343 35.05 -27.06 -33.98
N GLN A 344 36.18 -27.76 -33.80
CA GLN A 344 37.53 -27.22 -33.59
C GLN A 344 38.24 -26.89 -34.93
N ASP A 345 39.41 -26.27 -34.82
CA ASP A 345 40.42 -25.90 -35.85
C ASP A 345 40.16 -24.56 -36.59
N ASN A 346 41.10 -23.62 -36.75
CA ASN A 346 42.56 -23.73 -36.86
C ASN A 346 43.25 -22.39 -36.52
N ALA A 347 44.52 -22.49 -36.17
CA ALA A 347 45.46 -21.38 -35.98
C ALA A 347 45.75 -20.60 -37.29
N GLU A 348 46.20 -19.35 -37.13
CA GLU A 348 47.36 -18.70 -37.79
C GLU A 348 47.15 -17.19 -38.05
N GLY A 349 48.16 -16.38 -37.70
CA GLY A 349 48.44 -15.11 -38.39
C GLY A 349 48.30 -13.80 -37.60
N GLN A 350 49.30 -13.47 -36.79
CA GLN A 350 49.79 -12.08 -36.70
C GLN A 350 50.50 -11.73 -38.04
N PRO A 351 50.64 -10.46 -38.48
CA PRO A 351 51.29 -9.42 -37.69
C PRO A 351 50.78 -7.97 -37.85
N GLN A 352 51.40 -7.13 -37.01
CA GLN A 352 51.47 -5.67 -36.97
C GLN A 352 51.56 -4.99 -38.34
N ASP A 353 50.99 -3.78 -38.44
CA ASP A 353 51.76 -2.65 -38.99
C ASP A 353 51.34 -1.30 -38.39
N ASN A 354 52.37 -0.52 -38.07
CA ASN A 354 52.33 0.87 -37.59
C ASN A 354 52.08 1.84 -38.76
N GLN A 355 51.47 2.99 -38.46
CA GLN A 355 51.84 4.34 -38.93
C GLN A 355 50.82 5.33 -38.34
N ASP A 356 51.19 6.09 -37.31
CA ASP A 356 51.87 7.40 -37.37
C ASP A 356 50.97 8.57 -37.79
N GLU A 357 50.78 9.47 -36.81
CA GLU A 357 50.91 10.93 -36.92
C GLU A 357 50.16 11.70 -38.04
N GLN A 358 49.24 12.59 -37.66
CA GLN A 358 49.48 14.05 -37.54
C GLN A 358 48.18 14.89 -37.58
N GLY A 359 48.19 15.97 -36.79
CA GLY A 359 47.41 17.20 -36.98
C GLY A 359 46.06 17.21 -36.24
N GLY A 360 45.74 18.10 -35.31
CA GLY A 360 46.25 19.45 -35.08
C GLY A 360 45.15 20.49 -35.37
N ASN A 361 44.88 21.32 -34.35
CA ASN A 361 44.19 22.62 -34.34
C ASN A 361 42.66 22.63 -34.21
N GLU A 362 42.17 23.15 -33.06
CA GLU A 362 41.65 24.53 -32.81
C GLU A 362 40.23 24.68 -33.39
N GLU A 363 39.17 25.06 -32.68
CA GLU A 363 38.96 25.97 -31.52
C GLU A 363 38.00 25.39 -30.47
#